data_AF-A0A7W7SSF1-F1
#
_entry.id   AF-A0A7W7SSF1-F1
#
_cell.length_a   1.000
_cell.length_b   1.000
_cell.length_c   1.000
_cell.angle_alpha   90.00
_cell.angle_beta   90.00
_cell.angle_gamma   90.00
#
_symmetry.space_group_name_H-M   'P 1'
#
loop_
_entity.id
_entity.type
_entity.pdbx_description
1 polymer ?
#
loop_
_entity_poly.entity_id
_entity_poly.type
_entity_poly.pdbx_seq_one_letter_code
_entity_poly.pdbx_strand_id
1 'polypeptide(L)' 'MSSQEPVFRVVRGVPTVEELAALVGAFATRSRPTMPPAPPAASTWVRSGRPRTASAAALPVERGVDAWRLSGRPT' A
#
# COMPACT_ATOMS: atom_id res chain seq x y z
N MET A 1 -23.48 2.92 -30.40
CA MET A 1 -22.95 3.90 -29.43
C MET A 1 -22.32 3.09 -28.31
N SER A 2 -20.99 3.10 -28.19
CA SER A 2 -20.27 2.20 -27.28
C SER A 2 -20.56 2.58 -25.83
N SER A 3 -21.35 1.76 -25.15
CA SER A 3 -21.59 1.87 -23.71
C SER A 3 -20.39 1.34 -22.95
N GLN A 4 -19.25 2.04 -23.04
CA GLN A 4 -18.13 1.74 -22.17
C GLN A 4 -18.52 2.19 -20.77
N GLU A 5 -18.52 1.26 -19.81
CA GLU A 5 -18.90 1.56 -18.44
C GLU A 5 -17.91 2.58 -17.84
N PRO A 6 -18.39 3.67 -17.20
CA PRO A 6 -17.51 4.69 -16.67
C PRO A 6 -16.62 4.13 -15.58
N VAL A 7 -15.30 4.34 -15.72
CA VAL A 7 -14.28 3.92 -14.75
C VAL A 7 -14.48 4.58 -13.38
N PHE A 8 -15.11 5.76 -13.34
CA PHE A 8 -15.43 6.49 -12.12
C PHE A 8 -16.81 7.15 -12.23
N ARG A 9 -17.59 7.12 -11.15
CA ARG A 9 -18.91 7.75 -11.05
C ARG A 9 -19.06 8.51 -9.74
N VAL A 10 -19.57 9.74 -9.82
CA VAL A 10 -20.00 10.51 -8.65
C VAL A 10 -21.38 10.02 -8.22
N VAL A 11 -21.48 9.54 -6.98
CA VAL A 11 -22.70 8.90 -6.45
C VAL A 11 -23.66 9.92 -5.83
N ARG A 12 -23.16 11.08 -5.38
CA ARG A 12 -23.95 12.12 -4.70
C ARG A 12 -23.47 13.52 -5.07
N GLY A 13 -24.40 14.46 -5.15
CA GLY A 13 -24.13 15.85 -5.50
C GLY A 13 -23.97 16.07 -7.01
N VAL A 14 -24.02 17.34 -7.42
CA VAL A 14 -23.71 17.77 -8.79
C VAL A 14 -22.41 18.57 -8.71
N PRO A 15 -21.27 17.98 -9.07
CA PRO A 15 -20.00 18.67 -8.97
C PRO A 15 -19.95 19.83 -9.96
N THR A 16 -19.33 20.93 -9.55
CA THR A 16 -19.08 22.05 -10.47
C THR A 16 -17.99 21.67 -11.49
N VAL A 17 -17.81 22.50 -12.52
CA VAL A 17 -16.78 22.28 -13.55
C VAL A 17 -15.38 22.30 -12.93
N GLU A 18 -15.16 23.17 -11.95
CA GLU A 18 -13.90 23.31 -11.23
C GLU A 18 -13.61 22.07 -10.38
N GLU A 19 -14.61 21.55 -9.68
CA GLU A 19 -14.49 20.34 -8.87
C GLU A 19 -14.22 19.10 -9.75
N LEU A 20 -14.89 19.00 -10.90
CA LEU A 20 -14.60 17.97 -11.90
C LEU A 20 -13.17 18.06 -12.41
N ALA A 21 -12.70 19.27 -12.75
CA ALA A 21 -11.33 19.49 -13.20
C ALA A 21 -10.31 19.10 -12.12
N ALA A 22 -10.57 19.45 -10.87
CA ALA A 22 -9.73 19.07 -9.73
C ALA A 22 -9.68 17.54 -9.53
N LEU A 23 -10.83 16.85 -9.64
CA LEU A 23 -10.92 15.39 -9.55
C LEU A 23 -10.10 14.70 -10.63
N VAL A 24 -10.23 15.13 -11.89
CA VAL A 24 -9.45 14.59 -13.01
C VAL A 24 -7.95 14.84 -12.79
N GLY A 25 -7.58 16.05 -12.35
CA GLY A 25 -6.18 16.39 -12.03
C GLY A 25 -5.60 15.50 -10.92
N ALA A 26 -6.37 15.23 -9.86
CA ALA A 26 -5.97 14.35 -8.77
C ALA A 26 -5.73 12.90 -9.25
N PHE A 27 -6.60 12.37 -10.13
CA PHE A 27 -6.40 11.03 -10.67
C PHE A 27 -5.21 10.94 -11.61
N ALA A 28 -5.02 11.93 -12.49
CA ALA A 28 -3.88 11.96 -13.40
C ALA A 28 -2.54 12.05 -12.66
N THR A 29 -2.46 12.88 -11.61
CA THR A 29 -1.24 13.01 -10.78
C THR A 29 -0.94 11.76 -9.96
N ARG A 30 -1.97 11.12 -9.39
CA ARG A 30 -1.80 9.87 -8.63
C ARG A 30 -1.41 8.67 -9.50
N SER A 31 -1.88 8.65 -10.76
CA SER A 31 -1.56 7.58 -11.72
C SER A 31 -0.14 7.70 -12.27
N ARG A 32 0.48 8.88 -12.16
CA ARG A 32 1.87 9.05 -12.53
C ARG A 32 2.74 8.32 -11.51
N PRO A 33 3.55 7.32 -11.93
CA PRO A 33 4.51 6.69 -11.03
C PRO A 33 5.52 7.76 -10.60
N THR A 34 5.30 8.29 -9.41
CA THR A 34 6.30 9.08 -8.71
C THR A 34 7.28 8.08 -8.12
N MET A 35 8.58 8.33 -8.30
CA MET A 35 9.62 7.54 -7.64
C MET A 35 9.27 7.49 -6.15
N PRO A 36 9.07 6.28 -5.57
CA PRO A 36 8.68 6.18 -4.18
C PRO A 36 9.70 6.93 -3.32
N PRO A 37 9.26 7.70 -2.31
CA PRO A 37 10.19 8.35 -1.41
C PRO A 37 11.11 7.30 -0.80
N ALA A 38 12.37 7.68 -0.55
CA ALA A 38 13.30 6.79 0.13
C ALA A 38 12.67 6.30 1.44
N PRO A 39 12.78 5.00 1.76
CA PRO A 39 12.22 4.48 3.00
C PRO A 39 12.82 5.23 4.20
N PRO A 40 12.01 5.58 5.21
CA PRO A 40 12.50 6.29 6.38
C PRO A 40 13.59 5.47 7.08
N ALA A 41 14.56 6.16 7.68
CA ALA A 41 15.59 5.51 8.48
C ALA A 41 14.95 4.62 9.55
N ALA A 42 15.38 3.35 9.62
CA ALA A 42 14.84 2.42 10.61
C ALA A 42 15.12 2.94 12.03
N SER A 43 14.07 3.07 12.83
CA SER A 43 14.18 3.48 14.23
C SER A 43 14.93 2.44 15.06
N THR A 44 15.44 2.86 16.21
CA THR A 44 16.08 1.97 17.17
C THR A 44 15.16 0.82 17.59
N TRP A 45 13.86 1.10 17.76
CA TRP A 45 12.82 0.09 18.04
C TRP A 45 12.66 -0.95 16.92
N VAL A 46 12.64 -0.51 15.65
CA VAL A 46 12.57 -1.43 14.50
C VAL A 46 13.84 -2.28 14.41
N ARG A 47 15.00 -1.71 14.75
CA ARG A 47 16.28 -2.43 14.73
C ARG A 47 16.39 -3.45 15.86
N SER A 48 15.89 -3.15 17.06
CA SER A 48 15.91 -4.06 18.20
C SER A 48 14.91 -5.21 18.07
N GLY A 49 13.76 -4.97 17.42
CA GLY A 49 12.75 -6.00 17.16
C GLY A 49 13.08 -6.94 16.02
N ARG A 50 14.10 -6.64 15.19
CA ARG A 50 14.54 -7.57 14.14
C ARG A 50 15.29 -8.73 14.78
N PRO A 51 14.90 -9.99 14.52
CA PRO A 51 15.66 -11.14 15.00
C PRO A 51 17.07 -11.05 14.40
N ARG A 52 18.04 -10.70 15.25
CA ARG A 52 19.47 -10.83 14.96
C ARG A 52 19.64 -12.27 14.49
N THR A 53 20.09 -12.48 13.26
CA THR A 53 20.25 -13.79 12.61
C THR A 53 20.70 -14.82 13.64
N ALA A 54 19.72 -15.57 14.17
CA ALA A 54 19.99 -16.59 15.15
C ALA A 54 20.80 -17.66 14.43
N SER A 55 21.88 -18.05 15.10
CA SER A 55 22.60 -19.31 14.99
C SER A 55 21.81 -20.42 14.31
N ALA A 56 22.52 -21.29 13.59
CA ALA A 56 22.07 -22.44 12.80
C ALA A 56 21.17 -23.49 13.51
N ALA A 57 20.57 -23.16 14.66
CA ALA A 57 19.74 -24.03 15.49
C ALA A 57 18.31 -23.51 15.76
N ALA A 58 17.85 -22.43 15.11
CA ALA A 58 16.46 -21.95 15.28
C ALA A 58 15.59 -22.40 14.10
N LEU A 59 14.49 -23.09 14.44
CA LEU A 59 13.39 -23.59 13.59
C LEU A 59 13.06 -22.73 12.36
N PRO A 60 12.45 -23.31 11.30
CA PRO A 60 12.03 -22.56 10.11
C PRO A 60 10.86 -21.63 10.44
N VAL A 61 11.16 -20.49 11.05
CA VAL A 61 10.27 -19.34 11.00
C VAL A 61 10.42 -18.80 9.60
N GLU A 62 9.40 -18.99 8.75
CA GLU A 62 9.34 -18.33 7.45
C GLU A 62 9.44 -16.82 7.68
N ARG A 63 10.65 -16.27 7.46
CA ARG A 63 10.86 -14.83 7.50
C ARG A 63 10.26 -14.25 6.23
N GLY A 64 9.04 -13.74 6.33
CA GLY A 64 8.30 -13.16 5.21
C GLY A 64 7.46 -11.96 5.64
N VAL A 65 7.05 -11.15 4.67
CA VAL A 65 6.24 -9.92 4.85
C VAL A 65 4.91 -10.15 5.61
N ASP A 66 4.49 -11.41 5.74
CA ASP A 66 3.25 -11.83 6.42
C ASP A 66 3.47 -12.94 7.48
N ALA A 67 4.69 -13.14 7.97
CA ALA A 67 4.99 -14.19 8.96
C ALA A 67 4.10 -14.11 10.22
N TRP A 68 3.77 -12.90 10.65
CA TRP A 68 2.88 -12.65 11.79
C TRP A 68 1.40 -12.99 11.50
N ARG A 69 0.98 -12.96 10.23
CA ARG A 69 -0.37 -13.39 9.83
C ARG A 69 -0.45 -14.90 9.77
N LEU A 70 0.64 -15.56 9.38
CA LEU A 70 0.73 -17.01 9.30
C LEU A 70 0.76 -17.66 10.69
N SER A 71 1.39 -17.02 11.69
CA SER A 71 1.42 -17.54 13.06
C SER A 71 0.05 -17.64 13.75
N GLY A 72 -0.95 -16.90 13.26
CA GLY A 72 -2.30 -16.92 13.80
C GLY A 72 -3.27 -17.81 13.04
N ARG A 73 -2.82 -18.53 12.00
CA ARG A 73 -3.71 -19.44 11.27
C ARG A 73 -3.91 -20.74 12.05
N PRO A 74 -5.15 -21.26 12.10
CA PRO A 74 -5.36 -22.59 12.64
C PRO A 74 -4.60 -23.61 11.78
N THR A 75 -3.91 -24.53 12.46
CA THR A 75 -3.19 -25.67 11.87
C THR A 75 -4.12 -26.77 11.43
#